data_AF-A0A7X1L3G2-F1
#
_entry.id   AF-A0A7X1L3G2-F1
#
_cell.length_a   1.000
_cell.length_b   1.000
_cell.length_c   1.000
_cell.angle_alpha   90.00
_cell.angle_beta   90.00
_cell.angle_gamma   90.00
#
_symmetry.space_group_name_H-M   'P 1'
#
loop_
_entity.id
_entity.type
_entity.pdbx_description
1 polymer ?
#
loop_
_entity_poly.entity_id
_entity_poly.type
_entity_poly.pdbx_seq_one_letter_code
_entity_poly.pdbx_strand_id
1 'polypeptide(L)'
;MGKKNLKEIENILAQEIAIILSVDPSRVIKDIPLHEMGIDSLSFVELLVFIEKTFNIKLMESGLTREDFRTIRSLASSIRVQSE
;
A
#
# COMPACT_ATOMS: atom_id res chain seq x y z
N MET A 1 -6.29 8.75 18.66
CA MET A 1 -6.35 7.74 17.58
C MET A 1 -5.24 6.74 17.85
N GLY A 2 -5.58 5.45 18.02
CA GLY A 2 -4.59 4.41 18.33
C GLY A 2 -3.68 4.14 17.14
N LYS A 3 -2.41 3.81 17.40
CA LYS A 3 -1.46 3.40 16.35
C LYS A 3 -2.04 2.24 15.55
N LYS A 4 -2.18 2.39 14.22
CA LYS A 4 -2.60 1.29 13.36
C LYS A 4 -1.52 0.21 13.37
N ASN A 5 -1.91 -1.03 13.61
CA ASN A 5 -0.96 -2.14 13.56
C ASN A 5 -0.69 -2.57 12.11
N LEU A 6 0.39 -3.33 11.88
CA LEU A 6 0.80 -3.74 10.52
C LEU A 6 -0.32 -4.44 9.74
N LYS A 7 -1.09 -5.33 10.40
CA LYS A 7 -2.18 -6.09 9.77
C LYS A 7 -3.31 -5.18 9.31
N GLU A 8 -3.61 -4.13 10.08
CA GLU A 8 -4.61 -3.13 9.70
C GLU A 8 -4.16 -2.34 8.45
N ILE A 9 -2.89 -1.93 8.39
CA ILE A 9 -2.35 -1.25 7.22
C ILE A 9 -2.40 -2.17 6.00
N GLU A 10 -1.94 -3.41 6.12
CA GLU A 10 -2.02 -4.40 5.05
C GLU A 10 -3.47 -4.61 4.56
N ASN A 11 -4.44 -4.68 5.46
CA ASN A 11 -5.84 -4.87 5.08
C ASN A 11 -6.41 -3.64 4.37
N ILE A 12 -6.08 -2.43 4.81
CA ILE A 12 -6.49 -1.19 4.15
C ILE A 12 -5.92 -1.13 2.73
N LEU A 13 -4.63 -1.41 2.57
CA LEU A 13 -3.97 -1.43 1.27
C LEU A 13 -4.57 -2.50 0.35
N ALA A 14 -4.84 -3.69 0.88
CA ALA A 14 -5.43 -4.77 0.09
C ALA A 14 -6.84 -4.43 -0.41
N GLN A 15 -7.65 -3.77 0.42
CA GLN A 15 -8.98 -3.29 0.02
C GLN A 15 -8.89 -2.22 -1.08
N GLU A 16 -7.97 -1.26 -0.94
CA GLU A 16 -7.79 -0.23 -1.97
C GLU A 16 -7.31 -0.83 -3.29
N ILE A 17 -6.36 -1.75 -3.25
CA ILE A 17 -5.87 -2.44 -4.45
C ILE A 17 -7.00 -3.23 -5.13
N ALA A 18 -7.89 -3.86 -4.36
CA ALA A 18 -9.05 -4.55 -4.91
C ALA A 18 -9.99 -3.57 -5.64
N ILE A 19 -10.19 -2.37 -5.10
CA ILE A 19 -11.00 -1.30 -5.71
C ILE A 19 -10.35 -0.81 -7.01
N ILE A 20 -9.07 -0.44 -6.97
CA ILE A 20 -8.31 0.06 -8.13
C ILE A 20 -8.32 -0.97 -9.27
N LEU A 21 -8.11 -2.24 -8.95
CA LEU A 21 -8.08 -3.32 -9.94
C LEU A 21 -9.48 -3.84 -10.31
N SER A 22 -10.54 -3.35 -9.66
CA SER A 22 -11.92 -3.85 -9.83
C SER A 22 -12.04 -5.37 -9.68
N VAL A 23 -11.38 -5.93 -8.66
CA VAL A 23 -11.39 -7.35 -8.33
C VAL A 23 -11.96 -7.61 -6.93
N ASP A 24 -12.29 -8.86 -6.64
CA ASP A 24 -12.68 -9.27 -5.29
C ASP A 24 -11.48 -9.15 -4.31
N PRO A 25 -11.66 -8.56 -3.10
CA PRO A 25 -10.59 -8.43 -2.11
C PRO A 25 -9.93 -9.74 -1.70
N SER A 26 -10.63 -10.88 -1.79
CA SER A 26 -10.06 -12.20 -1.50
C SER A 26 -8.98 -12.63 -2.51
N ARG A 27 -8.93 -12.00 -3.69
CA ARG A 27 -7.92 -12.27 -4.73
C ARG A 27 -6.63 -11.48 -4.51
N VAL A 28 -6.61 -10.51 -3.60
CA VAL A 28 -5.43 -9.68 -3.32
C VAL A 28 -4.51 -10.42 -2.35
N ILE A 29 -3.32 -10.80 -2.83
CA ILE A 29 -2.32 -11.51 -2.04
C ILE A 29 -1.25 -10.52 -1.58
N LYS A 30 -0.95 -10.51 -0.28
CA LYS A 30 -0.12 -9.46 0.34
C LYS A 30 1.38 -9.58 0.08
N ASP A 31 1.81 -10.79 -0.24
CA ASP A 31 3.23 -11.18 -0.36
C ASP A 31 3.69 -11.31 -1.82
N ILE A 32 2.81 -11.06 -2.80
CA ILE A 32 3.18 -11.04 -4.22
C ILE A 32 3.52 -9.62 -4.68
N PRO A 33 4.38 -9.49 -5.71
CA PRO A 33 4.71 -8.19 -6.27
C PRO A 33 3.48 -7.44 -6.81
N LEU A 34 3.41 -6.12 -6.57
CA LEU A 34 2.28 -5.30 -7.00
C LEU A 34 2.02 -5.38 -8.51
N HIS A 35 3.09 -5.39 -9.32
CA HIS A 35 2.98 -5.50 -10.76
C HIS A 35 2.44 -6.85 -11.23
N GLU A 36 2.68 -7.94 -10.50
CA GLU A 36 2.10 -9.26 -10.80
C GLU A 36 0.59 -9.31 -10.54
N MET A 37 0.07 -8.41 -9.69
CA MET A 37 -1.38 -8.26 -9.46
C MET A 37 -2.09 -7.46 -10.56
N GLY A 38 -1.35 -6.86 -11.49
CA GLY A 38 -1.91 -5.99 -12.52
C GLY A 38 -1.90 -4.50 -12.14
N ILE A 39 -1.16 -4.10 -11.11
CA ILE A 39 -0.90 -2.67 -10.85
C ILE A 39 0.02 -2.14 -11.95
N ASP A 40 -0.50 -1.18 -12.72
CA ASP A 40 0.26 -0.42 -13.72
C ASP A 40 0.70 0.95 -13.18
N SER A 41 1.29 1.77 -14.05
CA SER A 41 1.77 3.11 -13.68
C SER A 41 0.67 4.05 -13.16
N LEU A 42 -0.56 3.97 -13.70
CA LEU A 42 -1.66 4.85 -13.31
C LEU A 42 -2.26 4.38 -11.99
N SER A 43 -2.57 3.07 -11.89
CA SER A 43 -3.03 2.42 -10.67
C SER A 43 -2.05 2.60 -9.51
N PHE A 44 -0.75 2.62 -9.81
CA PHE A 44 0.27 2.89 -8.80
C PHE A 44 0.20 4.32 -8.27
N VAL A 45 0.03 5.31 -9.14
CA VAL A 45 -0.13 6.72 -8.70
C VAL A 45 -1.38 6.89 -7.84
N GLU A 46 -2.50 6.26 -8.21
CA GLU A 46 -3.74 6.27 -7.42
C GLU A 46 -3.51 5.69 -6.02
N LEU A 47 -2.82 4.54 -5.94
CA LEU A 47 -2.45 3.92 -4.67
C LEU A 47 -1.58 4.84 -3.81
N LEU A 48 -0.59 5.52 -4.39
CA LEU A 48 0.26 6.46 -3.66
C LEU A 48 -0.57 7.62 -3.07
N VAL A 49 -1.44 8.23 -3.88
CA VAL A 49 -2.32 9.32 -3.44
C VAL A 49 -3.26 8.87 -2.32
N PHE A 50 -3.80 7.66 -2.43
CA PHE A 50 -4.62 7.07 -1.37
C PHE A 50 -3.85 6.91 -0.06
N ILE A 51 -2.63 6.38 -0.12
CA ILE A 51 -1.80 6.15 1.07
C ILE A 51 -1.47 7.46 1.77
N GLU A 52 -1.01 8.46 1.02
CA GLU A 52 -0.65 9.77 1.61
C GLU A 52 -1.85 10.41 2.33
N LYS A 53 -3.04 10.36 1.71
CA LYS A 53 -4.27 10.87 2.32
C LYS A 53 -4.73 10.04 3.53
N THR A 54 -4.63 8.72 3.46
CA THR A 54 -5.18 7.79 4.47
C THR A 54 -4.32 7.72 5.72
N PHE A 55 -3.01 7.83 5.56
CA PHE A 55 -2.04 7.71 6.66
C PHE A 55 -1.39 9.06 7.03
N ASN A 56 -1.71 10.13 6.30
CA ASN A 56 -1.18 11.47 6.52
C ASN A 56 0.36 11.50 6.51
N ILE A 57 0.95 10.79 5.55
CA ILE A 57 2.40 10.70 5.32
C ILE A 57 2.75 11.28 3.95
N LYS A 58 4.03 11.57 3.74
CA LYS A 58 4.57 12.00 2.44
C LYS A 58 5.55 10.96 1.92
N LEU A 59 5.08 10.08 1.04
CA LEU A 59 5.88 8.96 0.53
C LEU A 59 7.07 9.44 -0.30
N MET A 60 6.93 10.54 -1.04
CA MET A 60 8.01 11.07 -1.87
C MET A 60 9.16 11.70 -1.07
N GLU A 61 8.90 12.18 0.14
CA GLU A 61 9.90 12.85 1.00
C GLU A 61 10.61 11.87 1.94
N SER A 62 10.26 10.58 1.86
CA SER A 62 10.57 9.62 2.92
C SER A 62 11.72 8.66 2.67
N GLY A 63 12.43 8.82 1.55
CA GLY A 63 13.58 7.98 1.21
C GLY A 63 13.23 6.52 0.91
N LEU A 64 11.95 6.22 0.64
CA LEU A 64 11.52 4.89 0.26
C LEU A 64 12.14 4.47 -1.07
N THR A 65 12.50 3.19 -1.13
CA THR A 65 13.15 2.55 -2.27
C THR A 65 12.16 1.71 -3.06
N ARG A 66 12.58 1.20 -4.22
CA ARG A 66 11.76 0.28 -5.02
C ARG A 66 11.34 -0.98 -4.24
N GLU A 67 12.16 -1.45 -3.30
CA GLU A 67 11.82 -2.64 -2.50
C GLU A 67 10.68 -2.38 -1.51
N ASP A 68 10.54 -1.15 -1.01
CA ASP A 68 9.43 -0.75 -0.14
C ASP A 68 8.09 -0.80 -0.88
N PHE A 69 8.09 -0.54 -2.18
CA PHE A 69 6.90 -0.60 -3.05
C PHE A 69 6.69 -1.97 -3.71
N ARG A 70 7.48 -2.99 -3.35
CA ARG A 70 7.44 -4.28 -4.04
C ARG A 70 6.16 -5.05 -3.75
N THR A 71 5.75 -5.17 -2.49
CA THR A 71 4.59 -5.95 -2.03
C THR A 71 3.75 -5.12 -1.07
N ILE A 72 2.50 -5.53 -0.82
CA ILE A 72 1.65 -4.91 0.20
C ILE A 72 2.33 -4.99 1.57
N ARG A 73 2.96 -6.12 1.91
CA ARG A 73 3.65 -6.30 3.19
C ARG A 73 4.82 -5.33 3.35
N SER A 74 5.68 -5.20 2.34
CA SER A 74 6.80 -4.25 2.36
C SER A 74 6.27 -2.83 2.56
N LEU A 75 5.27 -2.43 1.77
CA LEU A 75 4.70 -1.09 1.81
C LEU A 75 4.04 -0.78 3.15
N ALA A 76 3.28 -1.73 3.70
CA ALA A 76 2.67 -1.60 5.01
C ALA A 76 3.70 -1.45 6.13
N SER A 77 4.83 -2.18 6.04
CA SER A 77 5.93 -2.04 6.99
C SER A 77 6.54 -0.64 6.94
N SER A 78 6.77 -0.11 5.74
CA SER A 78 7.37 1.21 5.56
C SER A 78 6.43 2.34 5.97
N ILE A 79 5.12 2.22 5.70
CA ILE A 79 4.09 3.17 6.20
C ILE A 79 4.05 3.19 7.72
N ARG A 80 4.12 2.01 8.36
CA ARG A 80 4.07 1.90 9.82
C ARG A 80 5.22 2.66 10.47
N VAL A 81 6.44 2.51 9.94
CA VAL A 81 7.64 3.20 10.44
C VAL A 81 7.51 4.72 10.33
N GLN A 82 6.84 5.22 9.29
CA GLN A 82 6.68 6.66 9.07
C GLN A 82 5.52 7.30 9.80
N SER A 83 4.61 6.49 10.31
CA SER A 83 3.46 6.95 11.10
C SER A 83 3.76 6.93 12.61
N GLU A 84 5.02 6.67 13.00
CA GLU A 84 5.53 6.69 14.38
C GLU A 84 6.18 8.05 14.71
#